data_AF-A0A7R7ZT11-F1
#
_entry.id   AF-A0A7R7ZT11-F1
#
_cell.length_a   1.000
_cell.length_b   1.000
_cell.length_c   1.000
_cell.angle_alpha   90.00
_cell.angle_beta   90.00
_cell.angle_gamma   90.00
#
_symmetry.space_group_name_H-M   'P 1'
#
loop_
_entity.id
_entity.type
_entity.pdbx_description
1 polymer ?
#
loop_
_entity_poly.entity_id
_entity_poly.type
_entity_poly.pdbx_seq_one_letter_code
_entity_poly.pdbx_strand_id
1 'polypeptide(L)'
;MPANPENIINRLQKWGACDVADGLSKLKYPNGGFLEGLTMYSPEFQSGETKLIGQAYTVKFVPKTDKAAPKVQGNYIDKTPPER
;
A
#
# COMPACT_ATOMS: atom_id res chain seq x y z
N MET A 1 -9.91 -8.84 -19.22
CA MET A 1 -8.84 -7.83 -19.29
C MET A 1 -8.61 -7.28 -17.89
N PRO A 2 -7.36 -7.10 -17.42
CA PRO A 2 -7.12 -6.48 -16.13
C PRO A 2 -7.71 -5.06 -16.15
N ALA A 3 -8.44 -4.69 -15.11
CA ALA A 3 -9.00 -3.35 -15.00
C ALA A 3 -7.86 -2.31 -14.90
N ASN A 4 -8.02 -1.15 -15.55
CA ASN A 4 -7.09 -0.03 -15.42
C ASN A 4 -6.95 0.33 -13.92
N PRO A 5 -5.72 0.36 -13.35
CA PRO A 5 -5.49 0.73 -11.96
C PRO A 5 -6.14 2.05 -11.54
N GLU A 6 -6.14 3.07 -12.40
CA GLU A 6 -6.78 4.37 -12.13
C GLU A 6 -8.29 4.21 -11.87
N ASN A 7 -8.96 3.39 -12.68
CA ASN A 7 -10.38 3.12 -12.50
C ASN A 7 -10.67 2.38 -11.19
N ILE A 8 -9.78 1.49 -10.76
CA ILE A 8 -9.90 0.81 -9.47
C ILE A 8 -9.69 1.80 -8.32
N ILE A 9 -8.63 2.61 -8.38
CA ILE A 9 -8.30 3.63 -7.37
C ILE A 9 -9.48 4.58 -7.20
N ASN A 10 -10.00 5.15 -8.30
CA ASN A 10 -11.16 6.05 -8.28
C ASN A 10 -12.41 5.44 -7.65
N ARG A 11 -12.62 4.12 -7.81
CA ARG A 11 -13.74 3.42 -7.17
C ARG A 11 -13.49 3.17 -5.69
N LEU A 12 -12.25 2.88 -5.31
CA LEU A 12 -11.85 2.63 -3.93
C LEU A 12 -11.92 3.91 -3.07
N GLN A 13 -11.75 5.09 -3.66
CA GLN A 13 -11.87 6.40 -2.98
C GLN A 13 -13.19 6.60 -2.22
N LYS A 14 -14.24 5.84 -2.51
CA LYS A 14 -15.53 5.95 -1.83
C LYS A 14 -15.62 5.16 -0.53
N TRP A 15 -14.65 4.31 -0.23
CA TRP A 15 -14.69 3.35 0.86
C TRP A 15 -13.62 3.67 1.92
N GLY A 16 -13.90 3.34 3.17
CA GLY A 16 -12.90 3.30 4.25
C GLY A 16 -12.13 1.97 4.25
N ALA A 17 -11.04 1.90 5.01
CA ALA A 17 -10.25 0.67 5.14
C ALA A 17 -11.09 -0.51 5.70
N CYS A 18 -11.98 -0.24 6.65
CA CYS A 18 -12.88 -1.24 7.21
C CYS A 18 -13.87 -1.79 6.17
N ASP A 19 -14.45 -0.93 5.32
CA ASP A 19 -15.36 -1.36 4.25
C ASP A 19 -14.67 -2.28 3.24
N VAL A 20 -13.42 -1.96 2.90
CA VAL A 20 -12.58 -2.80 2.03
C VAL A 20 -12.28 -4.13 2.70
N ALA A 21 -11.95 -4.12 4.00
CA ALA A 21 -11.69 -5.33 4.77
C ALA A 21 -12.92 -6.24 4.87
N ASP A 22 -14.12 -5.68 5.02
CA ASP A 22 -15.38 -6.43 5.00
C ASP A 22 -15.63 -7.07 3.63
N GLY A 23 -15.37 -6.34 2.55
CA GLY A 23 -15.45 -6.87 1.18
C GLY A 23 -14.48 -8.03 0.96
N LEU A 24 -13.23 -7.89 1.40
CA LEU A 24 -12.22 -8.94 1.34
C LEU A 24 -12.59 -10.16 2.20
N SER A 25 -13.18 -9.93 3.38
CA SER A 25 -13.65 -11.00 4.26
C SER A 25 -14.80 -11.80 3.63
N LYS A 26 -15.72 -11.14 2.93
CA LYS A 26 -16.79 -11.81 2.14
C LYS A 26 -16.22 -12.66 1.00
N LEU A 27 -15.08 -12.26 0.44
CA LEU A 27 -14.31 -13.04 -0.55
C LEU A 27 -13.43 -14.13 0.09
N LYS A 28 -13.53 -14.34 1.41
CA LYS A 28 -12.72 -15.29 2.18
C LYS A 28 -11.22 -15.00 2.13
N TYR A 29 -10.85 -13.74 1.90
CA TYR A 29 -9.45 -13.32 2.00
C TYR A 29 -9.04 -13.23 3.48
N PRO A 30 -7.89 -13.79 3.89
CA PRO A 30 -7.48 -13.82 5.28
C PRO A 30 -7.45 -12.43 5.92
N ASN A 31 -8.01 -12.32 7.13
CA ASN A 31 -7.98 -11.12 7.97
C ASN A 31 -8.48 -9.83 7.27
N GLY A 32 -9.31 -9.96 6.22
CA GLY A 32 -9.74 -8.81 5.42
C GLY A 32 -8.58 -8.04 4.78
N GLY A 33 -7.39 -8.64 4.66
CA GLY A 33 -6.19 -7.97 4.15
C GLY A 33 -5.59 -6.90 5.07
N PHE A 34 -6.01 -6.86 6.35
CA PHE A 34 -5.49 -5.92 7.33
C PHE A 34 -4.02 -6.19 7.68
N LEU A 35 -3.23 -5.12 7.76
CA LEU A 35 -1.84 -5.14 8.23
C LEU A 35 -1.78 -4.45 9.59
N GLU A 36 -1.61 -5.25 10.65
CA GLU A 36 -1.50 -4.74 12.01
C GLU A 36 -0.16 -4.05 12.27
N GLY A 37 -0.11 -3.18 13.28
CA GLY A 37 1.11 -2.49 13.73
C GLY A 37 1.49 -1.23 12.94
N LEU A 38 0.70 -0.84 11.94
CA LEU A 38 0.89 0.43 11.23
C LEU A 38 0.16 1.59 11.92
N THR A 39 0.84 2.72 12.08
CA THR A 39 0.30 3.96 12.65
C THR A 39 0.42 5.11 11.66
N MET A 40 -0.67 5.84 11.44
CA MET A 40 -0.64 7.09 10.67
C MET A 40 0.01 8.18 11.52
N TYR A 41 1.19 8.65 11.08
CA TYR A 41 1.92 9.74 11.72
C TYR A 41 1.68 11.11 11.07
N SER A 42 1.34 11.14 9.79
CA SER A 42 1.17 12.34 8.97
C SER A 42 -0.05 12.16 8.06
N PRO A 43 -0.82 13.20 7.74
CA PRO A 43 -0.61 14.62 8.07
C PRO A 43 -0.79 14.95 9.56
N GLU A 44 -1.63 14.18 10.25
CA GLU A 44 -1.84 14.26 11.69
C GLU A 44 -1.68 12.86 12.32
N PHE A 45 -1.30 12.82 13.60
CA PHE A 45 -1.07 11.55 14.29
C PHE A 45 -2.39 10.87 14.69
N GLN A 46 -2.72 9.76 14.03
CA GLN A 46 -3.92 8.95 14.25
C GLN A 46 -5.25 9.74 14.28
N SER A 47 -5.30 10.90 13.61
CA SER A 47 -6.49 11.76 13.54
C SER A 47 -6.79 12.23 12.12
N GLY A 48 -7.95 12.87 11.97
CA GLY A 48 -8.41 13.40 10.69
C GLY A 48 -9.07 12.35 9.79
N GLU A 49 -9.44 12.79 8.59
CA GLU A 49 -10.15 11.96 7.59
C GLU A 49 -9.22 11.46 6.48
N THR A 50 -7.90 11.63 6.64
CA THR A 50 -6.94 11.26 5.61
C THR A 50 -6.97 9.76 5.37
N LYS A 51 -7.10 9.37 4.10
CA LYS A 51 -6.89 8.01 3.63
C LYS A 51 -6.07 8.05 2.35
N LEU A 52 -5.21 7.06 2.19
CA LEU A 52 -4.34 6.92 1.04
C LEU A 52 -4.71 5.64 0.30
N ILE A 53 -4.84 5.74 -1.02
CA ILE A 53 -5.18 4.64 -1.90
C ILE A 53 -4.25 4.73 -3.10
N GLY A 54 -3.59 3.62 -3.43
CA GLY A 54 -2.65 3.57 -4.53
C GLY A 54 -2.17 2.16 -4.79
N GLN A 55 -1.41 2.00 -5.88
CA GLN A 55 -0.77 0.73 -6.19
C GLN A 55 0.50 0.57 -5.33
N ALA A 56 0.70 -0.63 -4.77
CA ALA A 56 1.87 -0.89 -3.95
C ALA A 56 3.18 -0.86 -4.77
N TYR A 57 4.12 0.00 -4.36
CA TYR A 57 5.51 -0.03 -4.80
C TYR A 57 6.37 -0.59 -3.67
N THR A 58 6.83 -1.84 -3.81
CA THR A 58 7.47 -2.57 -2.72
C THR A 58 8.98 -2.41 -2.72
N VAL A 59 9.57 -2.18 -1.55
CA VAL A 59 11.02 -2.12 -1.35
C VAL A 59 11.40 -3.13 -0.28
N LYS A 60 12.33 -4.03 -0.60
CA LYS A 60 12.87 -5.01 0.35
C LYS A 60 14.22 -4.54 0.87
N PHE A 61 14.30 -4.33 2.18
CA PHE A 61 15.57 -4.11 2.87
C PHE A 61 16.12 -5.45 3.38
N VAL A 62 17.45 -5.54 3.40
CA VAL A 62 18.20 -6.69 3.90
C VAL A 62 19.30 -6.22 4.84
N PRO A 63 19.80 -7.07 5.76
CA PRO A 63 20.96 -6.75 6.57
C PRO A 63 22.16 -6.35 5.72
N LYS A 64 22.92 -5.33 6.13
CA LYS A 64 24.13 -4.88 5.42
C LYS A 64 25.22 -5.95 5.29
N THR A 65 25.16 -6.97 6.14
CA THR A 65 26.05 -8.13 6.16
C THR A 65 25.75 -9.12 5.03
N ASP A 66 24.54 -9.12 4.48
CA ASP A 66 24.18 -9.93 3.31
C ASP A 66 24.77 -9.30 2.04
N LYS A 67 25.88 -9.87 1.57
CA LYS A 67 26.58 -9.41 0.35
C LYS A 67 26.04 -10.06 -0.93
N ALA A 68 25.22 -11.11 -0.82
CA ALA A 68 24.67 -11.83 -1.95
C ALA A 68 23.34 -11.22 -2.43
N ALA A 69 22.68 -10.43 -1.58
CA ALA A 69 21.43 -9.78 -1.93
C ALA A 69 21.55 -8.87 -3.18
N PRO A 70 20.58 -8.94 -4.11
CA PRO A 70 20.51 -8.03 -5.26
C PRO A 70 20.45 -6.58 -4.82
N LYS A 71 21.18 -5.72 -5.52
CA LYS A 71 21.18 -4.27 -5.26
C LYS A 71 20.36 -3.56 -6.33
N VAL A 72 19.54 -2.62 -5.88
CA VAL A 72 18.91 -1.65 -6.79
C VAL A 72 20.00 -0.70 -7.29
N GLN A 73 20.05 -0.48 -8.61
CA GLN A 73 20.92 0.54 -9.18
C GLN A 73 20.35 1.93 -8.82
N GLY A 74 21.11 2.76 -8.12
CA GLY A 74 20.64 4.05 -7.60
C GLY A 74 19.71 3.91 -6.39
N ASN A 75 18.95 4.96 -6.08
CA ASN A 75 17.99 4.92 -4.96
C ASN A 75 16.63 4.43 -5.44
N TYR A 76 15.92 3.70 -4.57
CA TYR A 76 14.55 3.24 -4.87
C TYR A 76 13.56 4.39 -4.96
N ILE A 77 13.83 5.51 -4.28
CA ILE A 77 12.94 6.67 -4.22
C ILE A 77 12.88 7.40 -5.57
N ASP A 78 13.99 7.44 -6.31
CA ASP A 78 14.04 8.06 -7.65
C ASP A 78 13.30 7.24 -8.72
N LYS A 79 12.83 6.03 -8.35
CA LYS A 79 12.12 5.10 -9.23
C LYS A 79 10.66 4.93 -8.83
N THR A 80 10.16 5.71 -7.87
CA THR A 80 8.73 5.67 -7.52
C THR A 80 7.90 6.10 -8.72
N PRO A 81 6.83 5.36 -9.07
CA PRO A 81 5.93 5.79 -10.13
C PRO A 81 5.27 7.14 -9.77
N PRO A 82 4.93 7.97 -10.76
CA PRO A 82 4.19 9.20 -10.51
C PRO A 82 2.84 8.91 -9.85
N GLU A 83 2.37 9.83 -9.02
CA GLU A 83 1.02 9.77 -8.45
C GLU A 83 -0.01 9.70 -9.60
N ARG A 84 -0.98 8.78 -9.47
CA ARG A 84 -2.09 8.59 -10.41
C ARG A 84 -3.41 8.65 -9.65
#